data_AF-A0A673IZN2-F1
#
_entry.id   AF-A0A673IZN2-F1
#
_cell.length_a   1.000
_cell.length_b   1.000
_cell.length_c   1.000
_cell.angle_alpha   90.00
_cell.angle_beta   90.00
_cell.angle_gamma   90.00
#
_symmetry.space_group_name_H-M   'P 1'
#
loop_
_entity.id
_entity.type
_entity.pdbx_description
1 polymer ?
#
loop_
_entity_poly.entity_id
_entity_poly.type
_entity_poly.pdbx_seq_one_letter_code
_entity_poly.pdbx_strand_id
1 'polypeptide(L)'
;TDANPALDCCGGLNNVDYSQMDMSVLAELWRLIDLSEPRFCVAVIAIIFNPFFWNVVARWEHRTRGLTRLFGGPYVACYALAGLILLLNVYRSHSITVAMKAHPRWELLDNARVYYAGAALMALGSVFVISSFMALGVTGTFLGDYFGILMDQKVTGFPFNVMENPMYWGSTANYLGLALMNASPVGVILTAVVSLSYKVAIAYEGPHLNDQEPCKNYIS
;
A
#
# COMPACT_ATOMS: atom_id res chain seq x y z
N THR A 1 -11.00 -65.50 8.77
CA THR A 1 -9.97 -64.99 7.85
C THR A 1 -10.51 -63.72 7.23
N ASP A 2 -10.02 -62.62 7.77
CA ASP A 2 -9.85 -61.26 7.23
C ASP A 2 -10.90 -60.64 6.28
N ALA A 3 -11.51 -59.54 6.76
CA ALA A 3 -11.74 -58.34 5.96
C ALA A 3 -11.85 -57.10 6.89
N ASN A 4 -10.83 -56.24 6.85
CA ASN A 4 -10.81 -54.89 7.44
C ASN A 4 -11.84 -53.97 6.76
N PRO A 5 -12.59 -53.13 7.49
CA PRO A 5 -13.08 -51.88 6.92
C PRO A 5 -11.99 -50.80 7.06
N ALA A 6 -11.62 -50.22 5.94
CA ALA A 6 -10.64 -49.15 5.82
C ALA A 6 -11.04 -47.91 6.64
N LEU A 7 -10.06 -47.33 7.34
CA LEU A 7 -10.15 -45.97 7.87
C LEU A 7 -10.25 -45.02 6.68
N ASP A 8 -11.39 -44.33 6.57
CA ASP A 8 -11.62 -43.34 5.52
C ASP A 8 -10.84 -42.05 5.85
N CYS A 9 -9.61 -41.97 5.33
CA CYS A 9 -8.68 -40.84 5.50
C CYS A 9 -9.08 -39.56 4.72
N CYS A 10 -10.32 -39.48 4.23
CA CYS A 10 -10.85 -38.38 3.44
C CYS A 10 -12.15 -37.81 4.03
N GLY A 11 -12.18 -37.62 5.35
CA GLY A 11 -13.21 -36.81 6.03
C GLY A 11 -13.10 -35.35 5.58
N GLY A 12 -13.85 -35.00 4.54
CA GLY A 12 -13.86 -33.69 3.91
C GLY A 12 -14.18 -32.54 4.87
N LEU A 13 -13.83 -31.33 4.41
CA LEU A 13 -14.06 -30.01 5.03
C LEU A 13 -15.54 -29.66 5.35
N ASN A 14 -16.45 -30.64 5.36
CA ASN A 14 -17.89 -30.46 5.53
C ASN A 14 -18.35 -30.36 7.00
N ASN A 15 -17.43 -30.41 7.97
CA ASN A 15 -17.75 -30.29 9.41
C ASN A 15 -17.27 -28.97 10.03
N VAL A 16 -16.80 -28.02 9.22
CA VAL A 16 -16.53 -26.66 9.69
C VAL A 16 -17.77 -25.83 9.44
N ASP A 17 -18.52 -25.51 10.49
CA ASP A 17 -19.67 -24.61 10.40
C ASP A 17 -19.17 -23.17 10.22
N TYR A 18 -18.89 -22.81 8.97
CA TYR A 18 -18.37 -21.50 8.57
C TYR A 18 -19.32 -20.36 8.97
N SER A 19 -20.63 -20.63 9.10
CA SER A 19 -21.63 -19.60 9.43
C SER A 19 -21.52 -19.09 10.87
N GLN A 20 -21.15 -19.97 11.81
CA GLN A 20 -20.99 -19.61 13.22
C GLN A 20 -19.61 -18.97 13.50
N MET A 21 -18.58 -19.41 12.78
CA MET A 21 -17.25 -18.79 12.86
C MET A 21 -17.25 -17.38 12.24
N ASP A 22 -17.97 -17.15 11.14
CA ASP A 22 -18.05 -15.83 10.50
C ASP A 22 -18.69 -14.79 11.43
N MET A 23 -19.85 -15.10 12.03
CA MET A 23 -20.57 -14.14 12.89
C MET A 23 -19.83 -13.85 14.20
N SER A 24 -19.15 -14.84 14.78
CA SER A 24 -18.38 -14.66 16.02
C SER A 24 -17.08 -13.88 15.79
N VAL A 25 -16.38 -14.14 14.68
CA VAL A 25 -15.20 -13.38 14.27
C VAL A 25 -15.57 -11.95 13.89
N LEU A 26 -16.64 -11.75 13.11
CA LEU A 26 -17.14 -10.42 12.77
C LEU A 26 -17.61 -9.63 13.99
N ALA A 27 -18.28 -10.28 14.95
CA ALA A 27 -18.70 -9.65 16.20
C ALA A 27 -17.50 -9.26 17.07
N GLU A 28 -16.49 -10.12 17.18
CA GLU A 28 -15.26 -9.81 17.93
C GLU A 28 -14.43 -8.72 17.23
N LEU A 29 -14.35 -8.74 15.90
CA LEU A 29 -13.76 -7.65 15.12
C LEU A 29 -14.48 -6.33 15.39
N TRP A 30 -15.82 -6.31 15.33
CA TRP A 30 -16.62 -5.11 15.62
C TRP A 30 -16.40 -4.59 17.05
N ARG A 31 -16.16 -5.48 18.02
CA ARG A 31 -15.83 -5.12 19.40
C ARG A 31 -14.43 -4.53 19.56
N LEU A 32 -13.48 -4.98 18.76
CA LEU A 32 -12.07 -4.56 18.78
C LEU A 32 -11.82 -3.26 18.00
N ILE A 33 -12.78 -2.82 17.19
CA ILE A 33 -12.64 -1.70 16.27
C ILE A 33 -13.66 -0.63 16.62
N ASP A 34 -13.19 0.49 17.17
CA ASP A 34 -14.01 1.68 17.28
C ASP A 34 -13.78 2.57 16.06
N LEU A 35 -14.68 2.47 15.08
CA LEU A 35 -14.64 3.29 13.87
C LEU A 35 -14.88 4.78 14.16
N SER A 36 -15.38 5.14 15.35
CA SER A 36 -15.60 6.52 15.79
C SER A 36 -14.35 7.13 16.43
N GLU A 37 -13.33 6.33 16.72
CA GLU A 37 -12.10 6.78 17.35
C GLU A 37 -11.39 7.81 16.46
N PRO A 38 -11.14 9.05 16.95
CA PRO A 38 -10.57 10.12 16.12
C PRO A 38 -9.24 9.74 15.46
N ARG A 39 -8.41 8.94 16.14
CA ARG A 39 -7.11 8.47 15.61
C ARG A 39 -7.28 7.57 14.39
N PHE A 40 -8.32 6.72 14.38
CA PHE A 40 -8.66 5.88 13.23
C PHE A 40 -9.10 6.75 12.04
N CYS A 41 -10.02 7.69 12.28
CA CYS A 41 -10.49 8.63 11.25
C CYS A 41 -9.34 9.43 10.63
N VAL A 42 -8.43 9.97 11.45
CA VAL A 42 -7.24 10.70 10.98
C VAL A 42 -6.35 9.80 10.13
N ALA A 43 -6.14 8.54 10.52
CA ALA A 43 -5.36 7.60 9.72
C ALA A 43 -6.01 7.32 8.36
N VAL A 44 -7.33 7.07 8.32
CA VAL A 44 -8.08 6.85 7.07
C VAL A 44 -8.00 8.08 6.15
N ILE A 45 -8.24 9.27 6.70
CA ILE A 45 -8.14 10.53 5.94
C ILE A 45 -6.72 10.70 5.39
N ALA A 46 -5.69 10.49 6.21
CA ALA A 46 -4.30 10.59 5.77
C ALA A 46 -3.95 9.55 4.69
N ILE A 47 -4.53 8.35 4.73
CA ILE A 47 -4.35 7.33 3.70
C ILE A 47 -4.95 7.76 2.37
N ILE A 48 -6.20 8.24 2.38
CA ILE A 48 -6.92 8.61 1.15
C ILE A 48 -6.38 9.92 0.57
N PHE A 49 -6.10 10.89 1.44
CA PHE A 49 -5.65 12.22 1.05
C PHE A 49 -4.32 12.16 0.30
N ASN A 50 -3.40 11.29 0.70
CA ASN A 50 -2.05 11.31 0.16
C ASN A 50 -2.03 10.96 -1.35
N PRO A 51 -2.61 9.82 -1.80
CA PRO A 51 -2.74 9.54 -3.23
C PRO A 51 -3.58 10.51 -4.02
N PHE A 52 -4.63 11.04 -3.40
CA PHE A 52 -5.44 12.07 -4.02
C PHE A 52 -4.65 13.35 -4.26
N PHE A 53 -3.90 13.81 -3.25
CA PHE A 53 -3.12 15.04 -3.28
C PHE A 53 -2.08 14.99 -4.40
N TRP A 54 -1.23 13.96 -4.44
CA TRP A 54 -0.17 13.93 -5.46
C TRP A 54 -0.73 13.79 -6.87
N ASN A 55 -1.82 13.03 -7.07
CA ASN A 55 -2.48 12.91 -8.37
C ASN A 55 -3.07 14.24 -8.85
N VAL A 56 -3.75 14.97 -7.97
CA VAL A 56 -4.35 16.27 -8.30
C VAL A 56 -3.27 17.30 -8.60
N VAL A 57 -2.26 17.41 -7.75
CA VAL A 57 -1.18 18.39 -7.91
C VAL A 57 -0.34 18.09 -9.16
N ALA A 58 -0.01 16.83 -9.42
CA ALA A 58 0.76 16.46 -10.61
C ALA A 58 -0.01 16.76 -11.90
N ARG A 59 -1.30 16.43 -11.98
CA ARG A 59 -2.14 16.77 -13.15
C ARG A 59 -2.31 18.27 -13.33
N TRP A 60 -2.48 19.00 -12.23
CA TRP A 60 -2.54 20.46 -12.27
C TRP A 60 -1.22 21.04 -12.80
N GLU A 61 -0.09 20.50 -12.36
CA GLU A 61 1.23 20.89 -12.85
C GLU A 61 1.41 20.58 -14.34
N HIS A 62 1.02 19.38 -14.80
CA HIS A 62 1.11 19.02 -16.22
C HIS A 62 0.30 19.96 -17.12
N ARG A 63 -0.88 20.43 -16.67
CA ARG A 63 -1.72 21.36 -17.45
C ARG A 63 -1.26 22.81 -17.37
N THR A 64 -0.81 23.27 -16.21
CA THR A 64 -0.58 24.70 -15.96
C THR A 64 0.90 25.08 -15.88
N ARG A 65 1.79 24.14 -15.61
CA ARG A 65 3.21 24.37 -15.29
C ARG A 65 3.39 25.38 -14.15
N GLY A 66 2.44 25.43 -13.22
CA GLY A 66 2.36 26.43 -12.16
C GLY A 66 3.51 26.31 -11.15
N LEU A 67 3.82 25.10 -10.68
CA LEU A 67 4.95 24.84 -9.80
C LEU A 67 6.27 25.12 -10.52
N THR A 68 6.40 24.66 -11.76
CA THR A 68 7.61 24.94 -12.56
C THR A 68 7.87 26.43 -12.68
N ARG A 69 6.84 27.25 -12.93
CA ARG A 69 6.96 28.72 -12.97
C ARG A 69 7.29 29.32 -11.60
N LEU A 70 6.65 28.83 -10.54
CA LEU A 70 6.86 29.33 -9.17
C LEU A 70 8.29 29.08 -8.67
N PHE A 71 8.82 27.89 -8.91
CA PHE A 71 10.16 27.48 -8.46
C PHE A 71 11.26 27.76 -9.49
N GLY A 72 10.94 28.36 -10.64
CA GLY A 72 11.91 28.75 -11.66
C GLY A 72 12.51 27.60 -12.47
N GLY A 73 12.02 26.36 -12.32
CA GLY A 73 12.48 25.21 -13.09
C GLY A 73 11.78 23.89 -12.73
N PRO A 74 11.70 22.94 -13.69
CA PRO A 74 10.94 21.70 -13.50
C PRO A 74 11.57 20.76 -12.46
N TYR A 75 12.91 20.69 -12.40
CA TYR A 75 13.61 19.87 -11.41
C TYR A 75 13.38 20.38 -9.99
N VAL A 76 13.61 21.68 -9.73
CA VAL A 76 13.43 22.26 -8.39
C VAL A 76 11.98 22.09 -7.92
N ALA A 77 11.02 22.31 -8.82
CA ALA A 77 9.60 22.10 -8.54
C ALA A 77 9.26 20.63 -8.21
N CYS A 78 9.80 19.68 -8.99
CA CYS A 78 9.63 18.25 -8.77
C CYS A 78 10.24 17.80 -7.43
N TYR A 79 11.47 18.23 -7.11
CA TYR A 79 12.12 17.93 -5.83
C TYR A 79 11.39 18.56 -4.64
N ALA A 80 10.85 19.78 -4.79
CA ALA A 80 10.03 20.42 -3.76
C ALA A 80 8.74 19.63 -3.51
N LEU A 81 8.06 19.19 -4.58
CA LEU A 81 6.87 18.33 -4.46
C LEU A 81 7.23 16.96 -3.84
N ALA A 82 8.35 16.36 -4.24
CA ALA A 82 8.85 15.11 -3.68
C ALA A 82 9.06 15.22 -2.16
N GLY A 83 9.68 16.30 -1.69
CA GLY A 83 9.85 16.58 -0.27
C GLY A 83 8.51 16.68 0.47
N LEU A 84 7.52 17.36 -0.12
CA LEU A 84 6.19 17.46 0.46
C LEU A 84 5.47 16.10 0.52
N ILE A 85 5.52 15.31 -0.56
CA ILE A 85 4.94 13.95 -0.60
C ILE A 85 5.60 13.05 0.44
N LEU A 86 6.92 13.13 0.60
CA LEU A 86 7.65 12.39 1.63
C LEU A 86 7.17 12.76 3.05
N LEU A 87 7.00 14.06 3.34
CA LEU A 87 6.48 14.51 4.63
C LEU A 87 5.05 13.99 4.88
N LEU A 88 4.19 14.04 3.87
CA LEU A 88 2.83 13.48 3.95
C LEU A 88 2.87 11.96 4.16
N ASN A 89 3.81 11.25 3.54
CA ASN A 89 4.02 9.81 3.73
C ASN A 89 4.49 9.45 5.14
N VAL A 90 5.36 10.28 5.74
CA VAL A 90 5.77 10.13 7.14
C VAL A 90 4.57 10.36 8.06
N TYR A 91 3.81 11.44 7.84
CA TYR A 91 2.61 11.74 8.63
C TYR A 91 1.55 10.63 8.55
N ARG A 92 1.31 10.09 7.35
CA ARG A 92 0.41 8.95 7.14
C ARG A 92 0.87 7.72 7.92
N SER A 93 2.14 7.34 7.79
CA SER A 93 2.72 6.18 8.49
C SER A 93 2.64 6.33 10.02
N HIS A 94 2.92 7.54 10.52
CA HIS A 94 2.76 7.87 11.92
C HIS A 94 1.30 7.71 12.37
N SER A 95 0.36 8.27 11.62
CA SER A 95 -1.08 8.21 11.95
C SER A 95 -1.59 6.77 11.99
N ILE A 96 -1.18 5.92 11.04
CA ILE A 96 -1.50 4.48 11.05
C ILE A 96 -0.96 3.81 12.31
N THR A 97 0.31 4.06 12.64
CA THR A 97 0.95 3.46 13.83
C THR A 97 0.25 3.90 15.13
N VAL A 98 -0.13 5.18 15.22
CA VAL A 98 -0.88 5.72 16.36
C VAL A 98 -2.27 5.07 16.45
N ALA A 99 -2.97 4.92 15.33
CA ALA A 99 -4.28 4.26 15.30
C ALA A 99 -4.19 2.78 15.70
N MET A 100 -3.14 2.07 15.27
CA MET A 100 -2.90 0.67 15.67
C MET A 100 -2.66 0.52 17.17
N LYS A 101 -1.87 1.42 17.76
CA LYS A 101 -1.56 1.42 19.21
C LYS A 101 -2.75 1.85 20.08
N ALA A 102 -3.68 2.59 19.51
CA ALA A 102 -4.88 3.06 20.19
C ALA A 102 -5.90 1.95 20.45
N HIS A 103 -5.85 0.86 19.67
CA HIS A 103 -6.84 -0.21 19.69
C HIS A 103 -6.28 -1.48 20.36
N PRO A 104 -7.16 -2.33 20.92
CA PRO A 104 -6.74 -3.60 21.50
C PRO A 104 -6.09 -4.52 20.45
N ARG A 105 -5.12 -5.32 20.91
CA ARG A 105 -4.53 -6.41 20.12
C ARG A 105 -5.54 -7.55 20.01
N TRP A 106 -5.51 -8.25 18.89
CA TRP A 106 -6.35 -9.43 18.68
C TRP A 106 -5.57 -10.70 19.02
N GLU A 107 -6.06 -11.46 20.01
CA GLU A 107 -5.37 -12.66 20.52
C GLU A 107 -5.10 -13.71 19.43
N LEU A 108 -5.96 -13.83 18.42
CA LEU A 108 -5.74 -14.75 17.29
C LEU A 108 -4.49 -14.40 16.46
N LEU A 109 -4.16 -13.11 16.37
CA LEU A 109 -2.96 -12.63 15.69
C LEU A 109 -1.73 -12.65 16.61
N ASP A 110 -1.93 -12.78 17.92
CA ASP A 110 -0.86 -12.66 18.91
C ASP A 110 -0.12 -13.99 19.11
N ASN A 111 0.54 -14.44 18.05
CA ASN A 111 1.36 -15.64 18.08
C ASN A 111 2.66 -15.46 17.29
N ALA A 112 3.69 -16.25 17.65
CA ALA A 112 5.02 -16.13 17.06
C ALA A 112 5.01 -16.37 15.54
N ARG A 113 4.16 -17.26 15.03
CA ARG A 113 4.07 -17.55 13.60
C ARG A 113 3.59 -16.33 12.81
N VAL A 114 2.56 -15.66 13.29
CA VAL A 114 2.01 -14.43 12.70
C VAL A 114 3.03 -13.29 12.78
N TYR A 115 3.74 -13.16 13.90
CA TYR A 115 4.80 -12.16 14.03
C TYR A 115 5.91 -12.36 12.98
N TYR A 116 6.43 -13.59 12.84
CA TYR A 116 7.47 -13.88 11.85
C TYR A 116 6.98 -13.76 10.41
N ALA A 117 5.73 -14.17 10.13
CA ALA A 117 5.10 -13.94 8.83
C ALA A 117 5.01 -12.44 8.52
N GLY A 118 4.61 -11.61 9.49
CA GLY A 118 4.58 -10.16 9.38
C GLY A 118 5.97 -9.56 9.13
N ALA A 119 7.00 -10.03 9.86
CA ALA A 119 8.37 -9.58 9.65
C ALA A 119 8.91 -9.95 8.25
N ALA A 120 8.59 -11.15 7.76
CA ALA A 120 8.95 -11.56 6.40
C ALA A 120 8.26 -10.69 5.34
N LEU A 121 6.96 -10.42 5.52
CA LEU A 121 6.20 -9.51 4.65
C LEU A 121 6.80 -8.11 4.62
N MET A 122 7.17 -7.56 5.77
CA MET A 122 7.80 -6.25 5.88
C MET A 122 9.20 -6.22 5.24
N ALA A 123 9.97 -7.31 5.37
CA ALA A 123 11.27 -7.41 4.70
C ALA A 123 11.11 -7.45 3.17
N LEU A 124 10.22 -8.30 2.66
CA LEU A 124 9.93 -8.42 1.22
C LEU A 124 9.36 -7.12 0.65
N GLY A 125 8.42 -6.49 1.34
CA GLY A 125 7.85 -5.21 0.95
C GLY A 125 8.89 -4.11 0.88
N SER A 126 9.81 -4.06 1.86
CA SER A 126 10.91 -3.10 1.88
C SER A 126 11.90 -3.33 0.74
N VAL A 127 12.21 -4.58 0.40
CA VAL A 127 13.02 -4.90 -0.79
C VAL A 127 12.36 -4.34 -2.05
N PHE A 128 11.06 -4.57 -2.26
CA PHE A 128 10.38 -4.02 -3.42
C PHE A 128 10.38 -2.49 -3.44
N VAL A 129 10.10 -1.82 -2.32
CA VAL A 129 10.09 -0.35 -2.25
C VAL A 129 11.48 0.23 -2.53
N ILE A 130 12.51 -0.28 -1.84
CA ILE A 130 13.87 0.24 -1.97
C ILE A 130 14.40 -0.03 -3.38
N SER A 131 14.25 -1.24 -3.91
CA SER A 131 14.71 -1.56 -5.26
C SER A 131 13.96 -0.76 -6.33
N SER A 132 12.65 -0.53 -6.16
CA SER A 132 11.89 0.37 -7.06
C SER A 132 12.46 1.78 -7.03
N PHE A 133 12.70 2.32 -5.83
CA PHE A 133 13.25 3.66 -5.66
C PHE A 133 14.65 3.80 -6.24
N MET A 134 15.52 2.79 -6.06
CA MET A 134 16.86 2.78 -6.64
C MET A 134 16.83 2.74 -8.17
N ALA A 135 15.84 2.06 -8.76
CA ALA A 135 15.73 1.97 -10.21
C ALA A 135 15.09 3.21 -10.85
N LEU A 136 14.10 3.83 -10.19
CA LEU A 136 13.40 5.02 -10.69
C LEU A 136 14.06 6.35 -10.31
N GLY A 137 14.79 6.38 -9.20
CA GLY A 137 15.28 7.61 -8.59
C GLY A 137 14.14 8.50 -8.05
N VAL A 138 14.50 9.72 -7.63
CA VAL A 138 13.56 10.68 -7.03
C VAL A 138 12.53 11.15 -8.05
N THR A 139 12.98 11.61 -9.22
CA THR A 139 12.08 12.14 -10.25
C THR A 139 11.14 11.07 -10.79
N GLY A 140 11.60 9.82 -10.89
CA GLY A 140 10.73 8.72 -11.26
C GLY A 140 9.73 8.32 -10.19
N THR A 141 10.13 8.38 -8.93
CA THR A 141 9.23 8.03 -7.82
C THR A 141 8.16 9.11 -7.58
N PHE A 142 8.49 10.38 -7.80
CA PHE A 142 7.65 11.51 -7.41
C PHE A 142 7.10 12.29 -8.61
N LEU A 143 6.60 11.57 -9.62
CA LEU A 143 5.76 12.11 -10.71
C LEU A 143 6.50 13.14 -11.59
N GLY A 144 7.79 12.93 -11.83
CA GLY A 144 8.63 13.83 -12.64
C GLY A 144 8.17 13.95 -14.10
N ASP A 145 7.48 12.95 -14.63
CA ASP A 145 6.86 12.96 -15.94
C ASP A 145 5.83 14.09 -16.11
N TYR A 146 5.06 14.41 -15.06
CA TYR A 146 4.14 15.56 -15.05
C TYR A 146 4.88 16.91 -15.12
N PHE A 147 6.14 16.96 -14.68
CA PHE A 147 7.05 18.10 -14.83
C PHE A 147 7.81 18.08 -16.17
N GLY A 148 7.57 17.07 -17.02
CA GLY A 148 8.26 16.87 -18.29
C GLY A 148 9.68 16.32 -18.14
N ILE A 149 10.01 15.75 -16.97
CA ILE A 149 11.26 15.04 -16.71
C ILE A 149 11.01 13.57 -17.06
N LEU A 150 11.43 13.17 -18.25
CA LEU A 150 11.23 11.82 -18.77
C LEU A 150 12.47 10.97 -18.48
N MET A 151 12.28 9.67 -18.32
CA MET A 151 13.40 8.73 -18.27
C MET A 151 13.83 8.38 -19.70
N ASP A 152 15.10 8.03 -19.87
CA ASP A 152 15.63 7.64 -21.18
C ASP A 152 15.03 6.33 -21.65
N GLN A 153 14.74 5.39 -20.74
CA GLN A 153 14.09 4.11 -21.01
C GLN A 153 13.19 3.71 -19.84
N LYS A 154 12.08 3.03 -20.15
CA LYS A 154 11.23 2.41 -19.14
C LYS A 154 12.01 1.34 -18.39
N VAL A 155 11.96 1.38 -17.06
CA VAL A 155 12.61 0.39 -16.20
C VAL A 155 11.87 -0.94 -16.31
N THR A 156 12.55 -1.95 -16.82
CA THR A 156 12.01 -3.32 -16.96
C THR A 156 12.74 -4.33 -16.07
N GLY A 157 13.80 -3.93 -15.38
CA GLY A 157 14.54 -4.77 -14.45
C GLY A 157 13.81 -4.98 -13.12
N PHE A 158 14.46 -5.68 -12.19
CA PHE A 158 13.90 -5.87 -10.84
C PHE A 158 13.66 -4.53 -10.13
N PRO A 159 12.50 -4.33 -9.47
CA PRO A 159 11.40 -5.28 -9.26
C PRO A 159 10.25 -5.23 -10.29
N PHE A 160 10.36 -4.42 -11.34
CA PHE A 160 9.34 -4.22 -12.37
C PHE A 160 9.15 -5.43 -13.30
N ASN A 161 10.13 -6.34 -13.40
CA ASN A 161 9.96 -7.62 -14.09
C ASN A 161 9.12 -8.66 -13.33
N VAL A 162 8.91 -8.47 -12.02
CA VAL A 162 8.17 -9.41 -11.17
C VAL A 162 6.70 -9.03 -11.06
N MET A 163 6.42 -7.74 -10.90
CA MET A 163 5.06 -7.23 -10.80
C MET A 163 4.97 -5.77 -11.26
N GLU A 164 3.78 -5.38 -11.68
CA GLU A 164 3.47 -3.98 -11.97
C GLU A 164 3.37 -3.18 -10.67
N ASN A 165 3.80 -1.91 -10.70
CA ASN A 165 3.70 -0.99 -9.57
C ASN A 165 4.30 -1.53 -8.24
N PRO A 166 5.55 -2.06 -8.26
CA PRO A 166 6.14 -2.75 -7.13
C PRO A 166 6.26 -1.89 -5.86
N MET A 167 6.38 -0.57 -5.98
CA MET A 167 6.43 0.34 -4.83
C MET A 167 5.10 0.40 -4.06
N TYR A 168 3.97 0.40 -4.77
CA TYR A 168 2.63 0.43 -4.18
C TYR A 168 2.32 -0.87 -3.43
N TRP A 169 2.61 -2.01 -4.06
CA TRP A 169 2.42 -3.33 -3.45
C TRP A 169 3.42 -3.60 -2.34
N GLY A 170 4.68 -3.21 -2.50
CA GLY A 170 5.70 -3.31 -1.45
C GLY A 170 5.33 -2.47 -0.23
N SER A 171 4.82 -1.25 -0.41
CA SER A 171 4.32 -0.43 0.69
C SER A 171 3.11 -1.05 1.39
N THR A 172 2.19 -1.65 0.62
CA THR A 172 1.04 -2.37 1.18
C THR A 172 1.50 -3.58 2.01
N ALA A 173 2.47 -4.35 1.52
CA ALA A 173 3.06 -5.46 2.24
C ALA A 173 3.77 -5.00 3.53
N ASN A 174 4.41 -3.84 3.53
CA ASN A 174 5.00 -3.25 4.73
C ASN A 174 3.95 -2.90 5.80
N TYR A 175 2.83 -2.27 5.42
CA TYR A 175 1.75 -1.99 6.37
C TYR A 175 1.09 -3.27 6.88
N LEU A 176 0.89 -4.27 6.02
CA LEU A 176 0.37 -5.57 6.44
C LEU A 176 1.32 -6.24 7.43
N GLY A 177 2.62 -6.26 7.11
CA GLY A 177 3.64 -6.82 7.97
C GLY A 177 3.66 -6.16 9.34
N LEU A 178 3.61 -4.82 9.38
CA LEU A 178 3.53 -4.05 10.62
C LEU A 178 2.25 -4.37 11.40
N ALA A 179 1.10 -4.50 10.73
CA ALA A 179 -0.17 -4.86 11.36
C ALA A 179 -0.12 -6.23 12.05
N LEU A 180 0.43 -7.23 11.36
CA LEU A 180 0.58 -8.58 11.89
C LEU A 180 1.58 -8.63 13.05
N MET A 181 2.72 -7.96 12.94
CA MET A 181 3.71 -7.88 14.03
C MET A 181 3.14 -7.21 15.31
N ASN A 182 2.18 -6.29 15.15
CA ASN A 182 1.49 -5.65 16.27
C ASN A 182 0.21 -6.38 16.70
N ALA A 183 -0.12 -7.52 16.08
CA ALA A 183 -1.39 -8.23 16.28
C ALA A 183 -2.62 -7.29 16.19
N SER A 184 -2.58 -6.32 15.27
CA SER A 184 -3.54 -5.22 15.21
C SER A 184 -4.61 -5.45 14.14
N PRO A 185 -5.87 -5.71 14.51
CA PRO A 185 -6.97 -5.87 13.54
C PRO A 185 -7.24 -4.56 12.79
N VAL A 186 -7.13 -3.41 13.49
CA VAL A 186 -7.22 -2.08 12.88
C VAL A 186 -6.11 -1.87 11.86
N GLY A 187 -4.88 -2.31 12.14
CA GLY A 187 -3.79 -2.26 11.17
C GLY A 187 -4.09 -3.03 9.88
N VAL A 188 -4.74 -4.19 9.99
CA VAL A 188 -5.15 -4.99 8.82
C VAL A 188 -6.19 -4.24 7.99
N ILE A 189 -7.19 -3.62 8.63
CA ILE A 189 -8.21 -2.81 7.94
C ILE A 189 -7.59 -1.58 7.28
N LEU A 190 -6.76 -0.84 8.00
CA LEU A 190 -6.07 0.33 7.43
C LEU A 190 -5.19 -0.08 6.25
N THR A 191 -4.58 -1.26 6.29
CA THR A 191 -3.83 -1.81 5.15
C THR A 191 -4.74 -2.10 3.96
N ALA A 192 -5.94 -2.65 4.19
CA ALA A 192 -6.92 -2.84 3.12
C ALA A 192 -7.36 -1.50 2.50
N VAL A 193 -7.55 -0.47 3.33
CA VAL A 193 -7.82 0.90 2.85
C VAL A 193 -6.66 1.43 2.02
N VAL A 194 -5.40 1.25 2.46
CA VAL A 194 -4.20 1.60 1.68
C VAL A 194 -4.21 0.92 0.32
N SER A 195 -4.45 -0.39 0.28
CA SER A 195 -4.50 -1.15 -0.98
C SER A 195 -5.57 -0.63 -1.93
N LEU A 196 -6.76 -0.32 -1.41
CA LEU A 196 -7.85 0.24 -2.21
C LEU A 196 -7.51 1.64 -2.73
N SER A 197 -6.97 2.52 -1.87
CA SER A 197 -6.54 3.86 -2.29
C SER A 197 -5.46 3.81 -3.37
N TYR A 198 -4.53 2.87 -3.29
CA TYR A 198 -3.53 2.66 -4.33
C TYR A 198 -4.11 2.12 -5.64
N LYS A 199 -5.06 1.17 -5.58
CA LYS A 199 -5.76 0.72 -6.79
C LYS A 199 -6.47 1.87 -7.51
N VAL A 200 -7.12 2.76 -6.74
CA VAL A 200 -7.76 3.95 -7.30
C VAL A 200 -6.71 4.89 -7.90
N ALA A 201 -5.60 5.17 -7.20
CA ALA A 201 -4.52 6.00 -7.71
C ALA A 201 -3.94 5.48 -9.03
N ILE A 202 -3.63 4.18 -9.09
CA ILE A 202 -3.14 3.52 -10.31
C ILE A 202 -4.17 3.62 -11.46
N ALA A 203 -5.46 3.46 -11.16
CA ALA A 203 -6.51 3.62 -12.17
C ALA A 203 -6.62 5.06 -12.71
N TYR A 204 -6.25 6.06 -11.92
CA TYR A 204 -6.12 7.45 -12.39
C TYR A 204 -4.80 7.67 -13.15
N GLU A 205 -3.71 7.00 -12.80
CA GLU A 205 -2.43 7.10 -13.51
C GLU A 205 -2.48 6.43 -14.89
N GLY A 206 -3.18 5.30 -15.03
CA GLY A 206 -3.28 4.51 -16.26
C GLY A 206 -3.69 5.30 -17.53
N PRO A 207 -4.77 6.09 -17.52
CA PRO A 207 -5.15 6.91 -18.67
C PRO A 207 -4.08 7.94 -19.07
N HIS A 208 -3.33 8.49 -18.10
CA HIS A 208 -2.26 9.44 -18.39
C HIS A 208 -1.13 8.78 -19.19
N LEU A 209 -0.79 7.53 -18.85
CA LEU A 209 0.24 6.75 -19.55
C LEU A 209 -0.20 6.35 -20.96
N ASN A 210 -1.49 6.12 -21.19
CA ASN A 210 -2.03 5.69 -22.48
C ASN A 210 -2.21 6.84 -23.49
N ASP A 211 -2.45 8.06 -23.00
CA ASP A 211 -2.60 9.27 -23.85
C ASP A 211 -1.25 9.85 -24.33
N GLN A 212 -0.15 9.24 -23.90
CA GLN A 212 1.20 9.71 -24.17
C GLN A 212 1.82 9.02 -25.39
N GLU A 213 2.57 9.77 -26.21
CA GLU A 213 3.16 9.28 -27.46
C GLU A 213 4.02 8.02 -27.26
N PRO A 214 3.92 7.00 -28.13
CA PRO A 214 4.60 5.70 -28.00
C PRO A 214 6.15 5.77 -28.05
N CYS A 215 6.74 6.96 -28.26
CA CYS A 215 8.18 7.19 -28.33
C CYS A 215 8.78 7.86 -27.08
N LYS A 216 7.99 8.16 -26.05
CA LYS A 216 8.49 8.77 -24.80
C LYS A 216 8.48 7.74 -23.68
N ASN A 217 9.61 7.60 -23.00
CA ASN A 217 9.81 6.59 -21.96
C ASN A 217 9.39 7.16 -20.59
N TYR A 218 8.12 6.95 -20.27
CA TYR A 218 7.49 7.45 -19.03
C TYR A 218 7.77 6.52 -17.85
N ILE A 219 7.59 7.09 -16.66
CA ILE A 219 8.12 6.51 -15.43
C ILE A 219 7.04 5.71 -14.70
N SER A 220 6.73 4.51 -15.22
CA SER A 220 6.16 3.35 -14.49
C SER A 220 5.88 2.19 -15.44
#